data_AF-A0A6P1BY81-F1
#
_entry.id   AF-A0A6P1BY81-F1
#
_cell.length_a   1.000
_cell.length_b   1.000
_cell.length_c   1.000
_cell.angle_alpha   90.00
_cell.angle_beta   90.00
_cell.angle_gamma   90.00
#
_symmetry.space_group_name_H-M   'P 1'
#
loop_
_entity.id
_entity.type
_entity.pdbx_description
1 polymer ?
#
loop_
_entity_poly.entity_id
_entity_poly.type
_entity_poly.pdbx_seq_one_letter_code
_entity_poly.pdbx_strand_id
1 'polypeptide(L)'
;QLYRVERQARDGIPEKGEPQADCIRRFRQQHSIPVLNALKGWLDDMAPKVLPDSKLGDAVSYTRNQWDYLTRYTEDGRMPIDNNLLERDIRVFATGRKCWLF
;
A
#
# COMPACT_ATOMS: atom_id res chain seq x y z
N GLN A 1 -10.85 1.79 3.16
CA GLN A 1 -11.26 2.66 2.02
C GLN A 1 -10.51 2.31 0.75
N LEU A 2 -9.17 2.27 0.74
CA LEU A 2 -8.36 1.93 -0.45
C LEU A 2 -8.66 0.55 -1.06
N TYR A 3 -8.83 -0.51 -0.25
CA TYR A 3 -9.23 -1.84 -0.77
C TYR A 3 -10.57 -1.86 -1.50
N ARG A 4 -11.49 -0.94 -1.18
CA ARG A 4 -12.75 -0.80 -1.90
C ARG A 4 -12.50 -0.19 -3.29
N VAL A 5 -11.62 0.81 -3.37
CA VAL A 5 -11.18 1.43 -4.62
C VAL A 5 -10.49 0.39 -5.51
N GLU A 6 -9.61 -0.44 -4.95
CA GLU A 6 -8.94 -1.52 -5.68
C GLU A 6 -9.92 -2.55 -6.26
N ARG A 7 -10.96 -2.91 -5.50
CA ARG A 7 -12.01 -3.81 -5.99
C ARG A 7 -12.74 -3.19 -7.17
N GLN A 8 -13.12 -1.92 -7.06
CA GLN A 8 -13.81 -1.18 -8.13
C GLN A 8 -12.93 -1.01 -9.38
N ALA A 9 -11.63 -0.75 -9.20
CA ALA A 9 -10.67 -0.64 -10.30
C ALA A 9 -10.53 -1.96 -11.06
N ARG A 10 -10.56 -3.10 -10.34
CA ARG A 10 -10.45 -4.44 -10.93
C ARG A 10 -11.70 -4.83 -11.72
N ASP A 11 -12.88 -4.44 -11.24
CA ASP A 11 -14.16 -4.72 -11.89
C ASP A 11 -14.47 -3.74 -13.04
N GLY A 12 -13.67 -2.67 -13.18
CA GLY A 12 -13.82 -1.65 -14.22
C GLY A 12 -13.49 -2.16 -15.62
N ILE A 13 -14.35 -1.83 -16.58
CA ILE A 13 -14.16 -2.16 -18.00
C ILE A 13 -13.19 -1.12 -18.60
N PRO A 14 -12.09 -1.54 -19.24
CA PRO A 14 -11.15 -0.62 -19.86
C PRO A 14 -11.77 0.05 -21.08
N GLU A 15 -11.29 1.26 -21.40
CA GLU A 15 -11.71 1.95 -22.62
C GLU A 15 -11.19 1.20 -23.86
N LYS A 16 -11.80 1.46 -25.02
CA LYS A 16 -11.56 0.68 -26.24
C LYS A 16 -10.10 0.79 -26.69
N GLY A 17 -9.31 -0.28 -26.46
CA GLY A 17 -7.88 -0.34 -26.80
C GLY A 17 -6.92 0.00 -25.65
N GLU A 18 -7.42 0.35 -24.46
CA GLU A 18 -6.60 0.58 -23.26
C GLU A 18 -6.28 -0.75 -22.55
N PRO A 19 -5.02 -0.99 -22.13
CA PRO A 19 -4.73 -2.15 -21.30
C PRO A 19 -5.33 -1.97 -19.90
N GLN A 20 -5.80 -3.07 -19.29
CA GLN A 20 -6.43 -3.03 -17.96
C GLN A 20 -5.58 -2.29 -16.91
N ALA A 21 -4.26 -2.43 -16.98
CA ALA A 21 -3.33 -1.78 -16.07
C ALA A 21 -3.39 -0.24 -16.13
N ASP A 22 -3.58 0.34 -17.32
CA ASP A 22 -3.68 1.80 -17.45
C ASP A 22 -5.02 2.30 -16.91
N CYS A 23 -6.11 1.56 -17.13
CA CYS A 23 -7.42 1.84 -16.52
C CYS A 23 -7.35 1.83 -14.99
N ILE A 24 -6.72 0.79 -14.41
CA ILE A 24 -6.51 0.70 -12.95
C ILE A 24 -5.64 1.87 -12.45
N ARG A 25 -4.54 2.19 -13.14
CA ARG A 25 -3.68 3.33 -12.77
C ARG A 25 -4.50 4.62 -12.74
N ARG A 26 -5.26 4.91 -13.80
CA ARG A 26 -6.11 6.10 -13.89
C ARG A 26 -7.11 6.16 -12.74
N PHE A 27 -7.75 5.05 -12.40
CA PHE A 27 -8.68 4.97 -11.28
C PHE A 27 -7.99 5.25 -9.93
N ARG A 28 -6.80 4.70 -9.72
CA ARG A 28 -5.97 4.97 -8.52
C ARG A 28 -5.58 6.44 -8.42
N GLN A 29 -5.21 7.08 -9.53
CA GLN A 29 -4.88 8.51 -9.56
C GLN A 29 -6.08 9.38 -9.15
N GLN A 30 -7.30 8.99 -9.52
CA GLN A 30 -8.52 9.74 -9.20
C GLN A 30 -9.02 9.50 -7.77
N HIS A 31 -8.88 8.26 -7.24
CA HIS A 31 -9.54 7.86 -6.01
C HIS A 31 -8.58 7.47 -4.87
N SER A 32 -7.45 6.85 -5.17
CA SER A 32 -6.47 6.42 -4.16
C SER A 32 -5.55 7.57 -3.75
N ILE A 33 -5.03 8.34 -4.71
CA ILE A 33 -4.10 9.45 -4.43
C ILE A 33 -4.67 10.51 -3.48
N PRO A 34 -5.93 10.99 -3.62
CA PRO A 34 -6.47 11.96 -2.68
C PRO A 34 -6.51 11.44 -1.23
N VAL A 35 -6.84 10.16 -1.05
CA VAL A 35 -6.87 9.51 0.27
C VAL A 35 -5.46 9.40 0.84
N LEU A 36 -4.48 9.00 0.02
CA LEU A 36 -3.08 8.92 0.42
C LEU A 36 -2.52 10.30 0.77
N ASN A 37 -2.82 11.34 -0.01
CA ASN A 37 -2.39 12.70 0.28
C ASN A 37 -2.98 13.24 1.59
N ALA A 38 -4.27 12.97 1.84
CA ALA A 38 -4.90 13.31 3.12
C ALA A 38 -4.22 12.60 4.30
N LEU A 39 -3.87 11.33 4.14
CA LEU A 39 -3.12 10.58 5.15
C LEU A 39 -1.71 11.14 5.36
N LYS A 40 -1.01 11.52 4.27
CA LYS A 40 0.33 12.13 4.34
C LYS A 40 0.30 13.43 5.12
N GLY A 41 -0.65 14.32 4.78
CA GLY A 41 -0.83 15.60 5.48
C GLY A 41 -1.08 15.38 6.97
N TRP A 42 -1.95 14.43 7.31
CA TRP A 42 -2.19 14.07 8.71
C TRP A 42 -0.93 13.54 9.43
N LEU A 43 -0.13 12.70 8.76
CA LEU A 43 1.14 12.20 9.32
C LEU A 43 2.17 13.32 9.53
N ASP A 44 2.29 14.24 8.57
CA ASP A 44 3.20 15.39 8.65
C ASP A 44 2.78 16.35 9.77
N ASP A 45 1.48 16.58 9.96
CA ASP A 45 0.92 17.38 11.05
C ASP A 45 1.07 16.72 12.43
N MET A 46 1.10 15.39 12.46
CA MET A 46 1.25 14.61 13.67
C MET A 46 2.72 14.51 14.09
N ALA A 47 3.64 14.38 13.14
CA ALA A 47 5.08 14.20 13.38
C ALA A 47 5.69 15.14 14.44
N PRO A 48 5.45 16.47 14.44
CA PRO A 48 6.01 17.37 15.47
C PRO A 48 5.33 17.25 16.84
N LYS A 49 4.15 16.63 16.93
CA LYS A 49 3.37 16.49 18.17
C LYS A 49 3.70 15.22 18.94
N VAL A 50 4.37 14.26 18.32
CA VAL A 50 4.72 12.98 18.95
C VAL A 50 6.10 13.07 19.58
N LEU A 51 6.27 12.48 20.76
CA LEU A 51 7.60 12.32 21.34
C LEU A 51 8.42 11.38 20.44
N PRO A 52 9.63 11.78 20.01
CA PRO A 52 10.45 11.00 19.08
C PRO A 52 10.79 9.61 19.62
N ASP A 53 11.13 9.46 20.90
CA ASP A 53 11.47 8.17 21.54
C ASP A 53 10.26 7.31 21.93
N SER A 54 9.05 7.71 21.53
CA SER A 54 7.86 6.88 21.75
C SER A 54 7.69 5.90 20.60
N LYS A 55 7.10 4.72 20.88
CA LYS A 55 6.73 3.74 19.83
C LYS A 55 5.87 4.35 18.72
N LEU A 56 5.08 5.38 19.05
CA LEU A 56 4.27 6.11 18.09
C LEU A 56 5.12 7.05 17.23
N GLY A 57 6.11 7.73 17.82
CA GLY A 57 7.08 8.56 17.10
C GLY A 57 7.88 7.74 16.09
N ASP A 58 8.38 6.57 16.53
CA ASP A 58 9.05 5.60 15.66
C ASP A 58 8.17 5.16 14.49
N ALA A 59 6.91 4.80 14.76
CA ALA A 59 5.98 4.36 13.73
C ALA A 59 5.67 5.47 12.70
N VAL A 60 5.47 6.72 13.15
CA VAL A 60 5.22 7.86 12.28
C VAL A 60 6.46 8.17 11.43
N SER A 61 7.65 8.23 12.07
CA SER A 61 8.91 8.46 11.38
C SER A 61 9.19 7.39 10.32
N TYR A 62 9.05 6.13 10.69
CA TYR A 62 9.23 5.01 9.77
C TYR A 62 8.26 5.08 8.59
N THR A 63 6.97 5.33 8.85
CA THR A 63 5.95 5.43 7.81
C THR A 63 6.27 6.56 6.82
N ARG A 64 6.73 7.72 7.30
CA ARG A 64 7.14 8.86 6.47
C ARG A 64 8.36 8.52 5.61
N ASN A 65 9.35 7.85 6.19
CA ASN A 65 10.55 7.41 5.47
C ASN A 65 10.24 6.37 4.38
N GLN A 66 9.18 5.57 4.55
CA GLN A 66 8.75 4.56 3.59
C GLN A 66 7.67 5.06 2.62
N TRP A 67 7.31 6.34 2.66
CA TRP A 67 6.16 6.86 1.93
C TRP A 67 6.22 6.59 0.43
N ASP A 68 7.37 6.82 -0.20
CA ASP A 68 7.55 6.62 -1.64
C ASP A 68 7.33 5.16 -2.05
N TYR A 69 7.74 4.20 -1.21
CA TYR A 69 7.48 2.78 -1.45
C TYR A 69 6.00 2.43 -1.27
N LEU A 70 5.35 3.01 -0.26
CA LEU A 70 3.92 2.80 0.01
C LEU A 70 3.02 3.33 -1.10
N THR A 71 3.42 4.42 -1.79
CA THR A 71 2.62 5.01 -2.87
C THR A 71 2.94 4.46 -4.25
N ARG A 72 4.05 3.72 -4.42
CA ARG A 72 4.52 3.29 -5.75
C ARG A 72 3.54 2.43 -6.53
N TYR A 73 2.70 1.64 -5.85
CA TYR A 73 1.65 0.86 -6.53
C TYR A 73 0.65 1.74 -7.30
N THR A 74 0.53 3.02 -6.96
CA THR A 74 -0.38 3.94 -7.66
C THR A 74 0.15 4.38 -9.04
N GLU A 75 1.44 4.17 -9.31
CA GLU A 75 2.11 4.54 -10.56
C GLU A 75 1.93 3.48 -11.65
N ASP A 76 1.79 2.21 -11.28
CA ASP A 76 1.58 1.10 -12.21
C ASP A 76 0.42 0.22 -11.76
N GLY A 77 -0.62 0.10 -12.60
CA GLY A 77 -1.80 -0.73 -12.34
C GLY A 77 -1.51 -2.23 -12.27
N ARG A 78 -0.32 -2.69 -12.69
CA ARG A 78 0.12 -4.07 -12.54
C ARG A 78 0.58 -4.40 -11.12
N MET A 79 0.96 -3.38 -10.35
CA MET A 79 1.42 -3.57 -8.98
C MET A 79 0.22 -3.73 -8.03
N PRO A 80 0.21 -4.77 -7.17
CA PRO A 80 -0.80 -4.88 -6.13
C PRO A 80 -0.57 -3.84 -5.03
N ILE A 81 -1.63 -3.48 -4.31
CA ILE A 81 -1.57 -2.57 -3.16
C ILE A 81 -0.81 -3.16 -1.97
N ASP A 82 -0.75 -4.49 -1.88
CA ASP A 82 -0.14 -5.21 -0.77
C ASP A 82 0.66 -6.42 -1.26
N ASN A 83 1.44 -6.98 -0.35
CA ASN A 83 2.27 -8.15 -0.60
C ASN A 83 1.64 -9.46 -0.07
N ASN A 84 0.32 -9.50 0.16
CA ASN A 84 -0.34 -10.63 0.82
C ASN A 84 -0.12 -11.96 0.07
N LEU A 85 0.04 -11.90 -1.26
CA LEU A 85 0.33 -13.07 -2.07
C LEU A 85 1.68 -13.69 -1.66
N LEU A 86 2.75 -12.89 -1.60
CA LEU A 86 4.07 -13.36 -1.21
C LEU A 86 4.08 -13.80 0.26
N GLU A 87 3.42 -13.04 1.14
CA GLU A 87 3.31 -13.39 2.56
C GLU A 87 2.67 -14.77 2.77
N ARG A 88 1.62 -15.06 2.00
CA ARG A 88 0.96 -16.37 2.02
C ARG A 88 1.91 -17.48 1.54
N ASP A 89 2.70 -17.21 0.50
CA ASP A 89 3.62 -18.20 -0.07
C ASP A 89 4.81 -18.49 0.86
N ILE A 90 5.37 -17.47 1.53
CA ILE A 90 6.47 -17.65 2.48
C ILE A 90 6.02 -18.23 3.83
N ARG A 91 4.72 -18.16 4.14
CA ARG A 91 4.16 -18.59 5.44
C ARG A 91 4.48 -20.04 5.76
N VAL A 92 4.46 -20.91 4.74
CA VAL A 92 4.77 -22.34 4.90
C VAL A 92 6.20 -22.52 5.41
N PHE A 93 7.16 -21.79 4.84
CA PHE A 93 8.56 -21.83 5.28
C PHE A 93 8.75 -21.23 6.67
N ALA A 94 8.14 -20.07 6.94
CA ALA A 94 8.24 -19.42 8.25
C ALA A 94 7.67 -20.29 9.38
N THR A 95 6.56 -20.99 9.11
CA THR A 95 5.94 -21.94 10.06
C THR A 95 6.77 -23.23 10.16
N GLY A 96 7.22 -23.77 9.03
CA GLY A 96 8.04 -24.99 8.95
C GLY A 96 9.36 -24.87 9.70
N ARG A 97 10.00 -23.69 9.72
CA ARG A 97 11.23 -23.44 10.49
C ARG A 97 11.10 -23.73 11.99
N LYS A 98 9.92 -23.60 12.59
CA LYS A 98 9.68 -23.96 14.00
C LYS A 98 9.46 -25.47 14.20
N CYS A 99 9.08 -26.19 13.14
CA CYS A 99 8.77 -27.62 13.16
C CYS A 99 9.91 -28.50 12.60
N TRP A 100 10.90 -27.91 11.94
CA TRP A 100 12.06 -28.60 11.37
C TRP A 100 13.29 -28.52 12.27
N LEU A 101 13.10 -28.87 13.56
CA LEU A 101 14.21 -29.21 14.45
C LEU A 101 14.59 -30.67 14.15
N PHE A 102 15.59 -30.84 13.30
CA PHE A 102 16.51 -31.97 13.42
C PHE A 102 17.72 -31.47 14.20
#